data_AF-A0A5R9F237-F1
#
_entry.id   AF-A0A5R9F237-F1
#
_cell.length_a   1.000
_cell.length_b   1.000
_cell.length_c   1.000
_cell.angle_alpha   90.00
_cell.angle_beta   90.00
_cell.angle_gamma   90.00
#
_symmetry.space_group_name_H-M   'P 1'
#
loop_
_entity.id
_entity.type
_entity.pdbx_description
1 polymer ?
#
loop_
_entity_poly.entity_id
_entity_poly.type
_entity_poly.pdbx_seq_one_letter_code
_entity_poly.pdbx_strand_id
1 'polypeptide(L)'
;MIAMRHKDVKQLNALALAYMGDAIMESHVRLHLLQLGNVRPHKLHRTATNYVSARAQASFLHHLMEHETFADEEMAVIKRGRNAKSGTIPKNTDVQTYRHSTALEALIGYLYLSGNDERVDEMMDKMFAFVEQPMKERSEIE
;
A
#
# COMPACT_ATOMS: atom_id res chain seq x y z
N MET A 1 17.30 -5.57 -10.57
CA MET A 1 16.27 -4.63 -10.09
C MET A 1 16.54 -3.25 -10.64
N ILE A 2 15.50 -2.48 -10.95
CA ILE A 2 15.62 -1.10 -11.42
C ILE A 2 15.48 -0.20 -10.20
N ALA A 3 16.62 0.19 -9.61
CA ALA A 3 16.65 1.16 -8.52
C ALA A 3 17.02 2.54 -9.07
N MET A 4 16.34 3.58 -8.61
CA MET A 4 16.72 4.96 -8.88
C MET A 4 17.73 5.42 -7.82
N ARG A 5 18.57 6.41 -8.13
CA ARG A 5 19.43 7.00 -7.10
C ARG A 5 18.54 7.60 -6.01
N HIS A 6 18.87 7.30 -4.76
CA HIS A 6 18.04 7.67 -3.61
C HIS A 6 17.71 9.18 -3.53
N LYS A 7 18.64 10.05 -3.92
CA LYS A 7 18.39 11.52 -4.02
C LYS A 7 17.28 11.85 -5.02
N ASP A 8 17.23 11.16 -6.14
CA ASP A 8 16.26 11.40 -7.21
C ASP A 8 14.86 10.93 -6.75
N VAL A 9 14.78 9.83 -6.00
CA VAL A 9 13.53 9.31 -5.43
C VAL A 9 12.91 10.28 -4.42
N LYS A 10 13.74 10.90 -3.56
CA LYS A 10 13.26 11.89 -2.56
C LYS A 10 12.59 13.11 -3.23
N GLN A 11 13.03 13.47 -4.42
CA GLN A 11 12.50 14.59 -5.20
C GLN A 11 11.19 14.27 -5.93
N LEU A 12 10.85 12.99 -6.10
CA LEU A 12 9.56 12.62 -6.69
C LEU A 12 8.42 13.12 -5.81
N ASN A 13 7.38 13.66 -6.47
CA ASN A 13 6.16 14.03 -5.77
C ASN A 13 5.41 12.77 -5.31
N ALA A 14 4.54 12.92 -4.31
CA ALA A 14 3.82 11.79 -3.73
C ALA A 14 2.93 11.03 -4.73
N LEU A 15 2.33 11.70 -5.71
CA LEU A 15 1.48 11.03 -6.70
C LEU A 15 2.30 10.16 -7.65
N ALA A 16 3.52 10.58 -8.00
CA ALA A 16 4.44 9.77 -8.80
C ALA A 16 4.94 8.53 -8.03
N LEU A 17 5.19 8.68 -6.73
CA LEU A 17 5.50 7.53 -5.88
C LEU A 17 4.30 6.59 -5.75
N ALA A 18 3.11 7.13 -5.51
CA ALA A 18 1.88 6.36 -5.39
C ALA A 18 1.59 5.56 -6.67
N TYR A 19 1.79 6.18 -7.84
CA TYR A 19 1.69 5.49 -9.13
C TYR A 19 2.56 4.24 -9.22
N MET A 20 3.80 4.29 -8.73
CA MET A 20 4.67 3.11 -8.69
C MET A 20 4.21 2.12 -7.62
N GLY A 21 3.88 2.59 -6.43
CA GLY A 21 3.48 1.72 -5.31
C GLY A 21 2.20 0.93 -5.58
N ASP A 22 1.24 1.52 -6.30
CA ASP A 22 0.03 0.80 -6.76
C ASP A 22 0.40 -0.40 -7.64
N ALA A 23 1.28 -0.21 -8.62
CA ALA A 23 1.73 -1.30 -9.50
C ALA A 23 2.50 -2.40 -8.74
N ILE A 24 3.31 -2.02 -7.74
CA ILE A 24 4.04 -2.97 -6.90
C ILE A 24 3.07 -3.78 -6.02
N MET A 25 2.16 -3.12 -5.30
CA MET A 25 1.18 -3.83 -4.47
C MET A 25 0.31 -4.76 -5.31
N GLU A 26 -0.19 -4.32 -6.47
CA GLU A 26 -0.98 -5.14 -7.38
C GLU A 26 -0.22 -6.39 -7.84
N SER A 27 1.08 -6.23 -8.17
CA SER A 27 1.93 -7.34 -8.60
C SER A 27 2.15 -8.37 -7.50
N HIS A 28 2.47 -7.92 -6.29
CA HIS A 28 2.66 -8.80 -5.13
C HIS A 28 1.37 -9.52 -4.72
N VAL A 29 0.23 -8.81 -4.69
CA VAL A 29 -1.08 -9.43 -4.40
C VAL A 29 -1.43 -10.49 -5.44
N ARG A 30 -1.22 -10.20 -6.73
CA ARG A 30 -1.46 -11.20 -7.79
C ARG A 30 -0.58 -12.43 -7.63
N LEU A 31 0.70 -12.24 -7.32
CA LEU A 31 1.64 -13.33 -7.08
C LEU A 31 1.20 -14.19 -5.89
N HIS A 32 0.87 -13.57 -4.76
CA HIS A 32 0.40 -14.24 -3.55
C HIS A 32 -0.86 -15.09 -3.84
N LEU A 33 -1.84 -14.52 -4.53
CA LEU A 33 -3.07 -15.24 -4.87
C LEU A 33 -2.84 -16.43 -5.81
N LEU A 34 -1.89 -16.31 -6.74
CA LEU A 34 -1.50 -17.42 -7.62
C LEU A 34 -0.77 -18.52 -6.83
N GLN A 35 0.08 -18.17 -5.87
CA GLN A 35 0.76 -19.11 -4.98
C GLN A 35 -0.21 -19.88 -4.08
N LEU A 36 -1.31 -19.25 -3.66
CA LEU A 36 -2.41 -19.91 -2.93
C LEU A 36 -3.27 -20.83 -3.83
N GLY A 37 -2.95 -20.99 -5.12
CA GLY A 37 -3.65 -21.89 -6.04
C GLY A 37 -4.96 -21.34 -6.60
N ASN A 38 -5.22 -20.03 -6.51
CA ASN A 38 -6.40 -19.43 -7.15
C ASN A 38 -6.16 -19.28 -8.67
N VAL A 39 -6.86 -20.06 -9.50
CA VAL A 39 -6.65 -20.09 -10.96
C VAL A 39 -7.82 -19.54 -11.79
N ARG A 40 -8.93 -19.12 -11.17
CA ARG A 40 -10.09 -18.58 -11.89
C ARG A 40 -10.01 -17.05 -11.94
N PRO A 41 -9.92 -16.40 -13.13
CA PRO A 41 -9.73 -14.95 -13.24
C PRO A 41 -10.75 -14.10 -12.47
N HIS A 42 -12.03 -14.45 -12.54
CA HIS A 42 -13.08 -13.74 -11.81
C HIS A 42 -12.92 -13.84 -10.28
N LYS A 43 -12.46 -15.00 -9.78
CA LYS A 43 -12.19 -15.19 -8.35
C LYS A 43 -10.94 -14.41 -7.95
N LEU A 44 -9.89 -14.44 -8.76
CA LEU A 44 -8.66 -13.68 -8.53
C LEU A 44 -8.94 -12.19 -8.38
N HIS A 45 -9.67 -11.59 -9.33
CA HIS A 45 -10.00 -10.16 -9.26
C HIS A 45 -10.78 -9.82 -7.99
N ARG A 46 -11.85 -10.58 -7.68
CA ARG A 46 -12.66 -10.36 -6.48
C ARG A 46 -11.87 -10.55 -5.18
N THR A 47 -10.95 -11.50 -5.14
CA THR A 47 -10.10 -11.70 -3.97
C THR A 47 -9.05 -10.60 -3.85
N ALA A 48 -8.46 -10.16 -4.96
CA ALA A 48 -7.48 -9.07 -4.99
C ALA A 48 -8.05 -7.76 -4.43
N THR A 49 -9.33 -7.45 -4.71
CA THR A 49 -9.96 -6.21 -4.19
C THR A 49 -9.98 -6.11 -2.66
N ASN A 50 -9.88 -7.23 -1.94
CA ASN A 50 -9.76 -7.24 -0.48
C ASN A 50 -8.41 -6.69 0.02
N TYR A 51 -7.41 -6.62 -0.86
CA TYR A 51 -6.08 -6.10 -0.58
C TYR A 51 -5.89 -4.71 -1.20
N VAL A 52 -6.21 -4.57 -2.50
CA VAL A 52 -5.80 -3.39 -3.29
C VAL A 52 -6.86 -2.29 -3.36
N SER A 53 -8.05 -2.48 -2.80
CA SER A 53 -9.03 -1.39 -2.78
C SER A 53 -8.57 -0.24 -1.87
N ALA A 54 -8.93 0.99 -2.21
CA ALA A 54 -8.58 2.16 -1.41
C ALA A 54 -9.00 2.02 0.07
N ARG A 55 -10.16 1.39 0.34
CA ARG A 55 -10.63 1.11 1.70
C ARG A 55 -9.73 0.10 2.42
N ALA A 56 -9.33 -0.99 1.75
CA ALA A 56 -8.44 -1.99 2.33
C ALA A 56 -7.06 -1.39 2.64
N GLN A 57 -6.49 -0.67 1.69
CA GLN A 57 -5.22 0.03 1.85
C GLN A 57 -5.26 1.09 2.97
N ALA A 58 -6.33 1.89 3.04
CA ALA A 58 -6.49 2.87 4.12
C ALA A 58 -6.56 2.19 5.50
N SER A 59 -7.36 1.12 5.61
CA SER A 59 -7.47 0.34 6.85
C SER A 59 -6.14 -0.28 7.26
N PHE A 60 -5.38 -0.80 6.30
CA PHE A 60 -4.06 -1.36 6.57
C PHE A 60 -3.06 -0.29 7.00
N LEU A 61 -3.07 0.89 6.38
CA LEU A 61 -2.23 2.00 6.83
C LEU A 61 -2.58 2.42 8.26
N HIS A 62 -3.86 2.48 8.63
CA HIS A 62 -4.26 2.76 10.01
C HIS A 62 -3.67 1.74 10.99
N HIS A 63 -3.79 0.45 10.67
CA HIS A 63 -3.17 -0.62 11.46
C HIS A 63 -1.64 -0.43 11.58
N LEU A 64 -0.94 -0.16 10.47
CA LEU A 64 0.50 0.10 10.55
C LEU A 64 0.83 1.32 11.41
N MET A 65 0.04 2.40 11.35
CA MET A 65 0.27 3.59 12.18
C MET A 65 0.19 3.32 13.69
N GLU A 66 -0.50 2.25 14.10
CA GLU A 66 -0.66 1.87 15.51
C GLU A 66 0.36 0.82 15.96
N HIS A 67 0.79 -0.06 15.05
CA HIS A 67 1.58 -1.25 15.39
C HIS A 67 3.00 -1.27 14.81
N GLU A 68 3.31 -0.39 13.85
CA GLU A 68 4.59 -0.36 13.16
C GLU A 68 5.49 0.79 13.63
N THR A 69 6.79 0.54 13.68
CA THR A 69 7.78 1.61 13.81
C THR A 69 8.26 2.02 12.43
N PHE A 70 8.12 3.30 12.13
CA PHE A 70 8.58 3.89 10.87
C PHE A 70 9.86 4.69 11.08
N ALA A 71 10.77 4.60 10.12
CA ALA A 71 11.87 5.57 10.02
C ALA A 71 11.32 6.97 9.70
N ASP A 72 12.06 8.01 10.08
CA ASP A 72 11.65 9.41 9.85
C ASP A 72 11.34 9.70 8.37
N GLU A 73 12.10 9.09 7.46
CA GLU A 73 11.92 9.25 6.02
C GLU A 73 10.63 8.58 5.52
N GLU A 74 10.32 7.37 6.00
CA GLU A 74 9.07 6.68 5.70
C GLU A 74 7.88 7.51 6.17
N MET A 75 7.95 8.03 7.41
CA MET A 75 6.92 8.89 7.98
C MET A 75 6.76 10.21 7.20
N ALA A 76 7.84 10.80 6.70
CA ALA A 76 7.78 11.97 5.84
C ALA A 76 7.08 11.67 4.51
N VAL A 77 7.34 10.52 3.91
CA VAL A 77 6.67 10.06 2.68
C VAL A 77 5.18 9.83 2.92
N ILE A 78 4.81 9.14 3.99
CA ILE A 78 3.40 8.91 4.38
C ILE A 78 2.66 10.25 4.53
N LYS A 79 3.25 11.21 5.27
CA LYS A 79 2.67 12.55 5.44
C LYS A 79 2.50 13.28 4.11
N ARG A 80 3.48 13.18 3.20
CA ARG A 80 3.42 13.78 1.87
C ARG A 80 2.32 13.15 1.00
N GLY A 81 2.16 11.83 1.07
CA GLY A 81 1.10 11.08 0.42
C GLY A 81 -0.30 11.52 0.85
N ARG A 82 -0.55 11.60 2.16
CA ARG A 82 -1.86 12.05 2.69
C ARG A 82 -2.22 13.47 2.28
N ASN A 83 -1.21 14.32 2.10
CA ASN A 83 -1.39 15.72 1.75
C ASN A 83 -1.33 15.99 0.23
N ALA A 84 -1.14 14.95 -0.58
CA ALA A 84 -1.10 15.08 -2.02
C ALA A 84 -2.47 15.54 -2.55
N LYS A 85 -2.46 16.58 -3.39
CA LYS A 85 -3.67 17.11 -4.03
C LYS A 85 -3.77 16.55 -5.43
N SER A 86 -4.60 15.52 -5.65
CA SER A 86 -4.74 14.84 -6.94
C SER A 86 -5.59 15.59 -7.98
N GLY A 87 -6.04 16.81 -7.70
CA GLY A 87 -6.93 17.60 -8.57
C GLY A 87 -8.36 17.08 -8.63
N THR A 88 -8.54 15.76 -8.74
CA THR A 88 -9.85 15.08 -8.76
C THR A 88 -9.83 13.84 -7.85
N ILE A 89 -10.86 13.72 -7.00
CA ILE A 89 -11.06 12.56 -6.13
C ILE A 89 -12.09 11.64 -6.78
N PRO A 90 -11.90 10.30 -6.78
CA PRO A 90 -12.89 9.38 -7.30
C PRO A 90 -14.26 9.57 -6.63
N LYS A 91 -15.34 9.61 -7.41
CA LYS A 91 -16.70 9.90 -6.90
C LYS A 91 -17.21 8.93 -5.84
N ASN A 92 -16.69 7.70 -5.81
CA ASN A 92 -17.13 6.62 -4.94
C ASN A 92 -16.16 6.36 -3.77
N THR A 93 -15.23 7.28 -3.51
CA THR A 93 -14.24 7.16 -2.42
C THR A 93 -14.27 8.43 -1.60
N ASP A 94 -14.42 8.32 -0.28
CA ASP A 94 -14.33 9.48 0.58
C ASP A 94 -12.88 10.02 0.62
N VAL A 95 -12.76 11.30 0.94
CA VAL A 95 -11.50 12.03 0.87
C VAL A 95 -10.44 11.44 1.81
N GLN A 96 -10.83 10.94 2.99
CA GLN A 96 -9.86 10.40 3.95
C GLN A 96 -9.35 9.05 3.47
N THR A 97 -10.25 8.14 3.07
CA THR A 97 -9.86 6.85 2.49
C THR A 97 -8.92 7.03 1.31
N TYR A 98 -9.23 7.96 0.39
CA TYR A 98 -8.35 8.23 -0.75
C TYR A 98 -6.96 8.76 -0.33
N ARG A 99 -6.90 9.66 0.65
CA ARG A 99 -5.62 10.20 1.15
C ARG A 99 -4.78 9.14 1.85
N HIS A 100 -5.41 8.27 2.62
CA HIS A 100 -4.72 7.18 3.32
C HIS A 100 -4.24 6.11 2.35
N SER A 101 -5.05 5.71 1.37
CA SER A 101 -4.62 4.77 0.33
C SER A 101 -3.43 5.33 -0.48
N THR A 102 -3.54 6.58 -0.93
CA THR A 102 -2.44 7.27 -1.64
C THR A 102 -1.16 7.34 -0.80
N ALA A 103 -1.28 7.47 0.53
CA ALA A 103 -0.12 7.50 1.41
C ALA A 103 0.58 6.15 1.54
N LEU A 104 -0.19 5.06 1.58
CA LEU A 104 0.37 3.71 1.54
C LEU A 104 1.07 3.44 0.20
N GLU A 105 0.39 3.74 -0.91
CA GLU A 105 0.97 3.63 -2.25
C GLU A 105 2.28 4.43 -2.35
N ALA A 106 2.30 5.68 -1.85
CA ALA A 106 3.50 6.50 -1.89
C ALA A 106 4.66 5.91 -1.05
N LEU A 107 4.36 5.29 0.10
CA LEU A 107 5.35 4.60 0.92
C LEU A 107 5.95 3.41 0.17
N ILE A 108 5.12 2.53 -0.37
CA ILE A 108 5.59 1.34 -1.12
C ILE A 108 6.41 1.76 -2.34
N GLY A 109 5.94 2.76 -3.09
CA GLY A 109 6.68 3.29 -4.23
C GLY A 109 8.04 3.89 -3.85
N TYR A 110 8.13 4.57 -2.70
CA TYR A 110 9.41 5.10 -2.19
C TYR A 110 10.39 4.00 -1.84
N LEU A 111 9.94 2.98 -1.10
CA LEU A 111 10.77 1.85 -0.68
C LEU A 111 11.31 1.09 -1.90
N TYR A 112 10.43 0.75 -2.84
CA TYR A 112 10.80 0.05 -4.07
C TYR A 112 11.79 0.86 -4.92
N LEU A 113 11.50 2.14 -5.20
CA LEU A 113 12.38 2.96 -6.04
C LEU A 113 13.73 3.27 -5.37
N SER A 114 13.78 3.20 -4.03
CA SER A 114 15.02 3.32 -3.26
C SER A 114 15.82 2.00 -3.20
N GLY A 115 15.31 0.91 -3.78
CA GLY A 115 15.94 -0.41 -3.74
C GLY A 115 15.90 -1.07 -2.37
N ASN A 116 14.90 -0.74 -1.54
CA ASN A 116 14.69 -1.35 -0.23
C ASN A 116 13.66 -2.47 -0.32
N ASP A 117 13.99 -3.50 -1.10
CA ASP A 117 13.07 -4.58 -1.44
C ASP A 117 12.69 -5.43 -0.23
N GLU A 118 13.62 -5.62 0.72
CA GLU A 118 13.34 -6.32 1.99
C GLU A 118 12.23 -5.65 2.79
N ARG A 119 12.25 -4.30 2.87
CA ARG A 119 11.20 -3.54 3.55
C ARG A 119 9.89 -3.53 2.75
N VAL A 120 9.94 -3.62 1.42
CA VAL A 120 8.74 -3.82 0.60
C VAL A 120 8.12 -5.18 0.93
N ASP A 121 8.90 -6.25 0.87
CA ASP A 121 8.43 -7.61 1.18
C ASP A 121 7.83 -7.68 2.59
N GLU A 122 8.48 -7.08 3.58
CA GLU A 122 7.97 -6.99 4.96
C GLU A 122 6.58 -6.30 5.02
N MET A 123 6.40 -5.19 4.30
CA MET A 123 5.12 -4.49 4.25
C MET A 123 4.03 -5.31 3.55
N MET A 124 4.40 -6.04 2.49
CA MET A 124 3.47 -6.90 1.77
C MET A 124 3.03 -8.11 2.63
N ASP A 125 3.97 -8.75 3.33
CA ASP A 125 3.68 -9.86 4.24
C ASP A 125 2.76 -9.43 5.38
N LYS A 126 3.01 -8.24 5.96
CA LYS A 126 2.11 -7.65 6.96
C LYS A 126 0.72 -7.38 6.40
N MET A 127 0.62 -6.91 5.16
CA MET A 127 -0.67 -6.70 4.50
C MET A 127 -1.41 -8.03 4.31
N PHE A 128 -0.71 -9.10 3.90
CA PHE A 128 -1.32 -10.42 3.75
C PHE A 128 -1.83 -10.94 5.09
N ALA A 129 -1.00 -10.90 6.12
CA ALA A 129 -1.39 -11.28 7.48
C ALA A 129 -2.60 -10.46 7.96
N PHE A 130 -2.56 -9.14 7.79
CA PHE A 130 -3.66 -8.25 8.18
C PHE A 130 -4.96 -8.63 7.48
N VAL A 131 -4.96 -8.83 6.16
CA VAL A 131 -6.16 -9.12 5.35
C VAL A 131 -6.67 -10.56 5.54
N GLU A 132 -5.81 -11.51 5.87
CA GLU A 132 -6.19 -12.92 6.05
C GLU A 132 -6.57 -13.28 7.49
N GLN A 133 -6.30 -12.41 8.47
CA GLN A 133 -6.76 -12.60 9.85
C GLN A 133 -8.29 -12.77 9.94
N PRO A 134 -8.78 -13.69 10.80
CA PRO A 134 -10.21 -13.87 11.03
C PRO A 134 -10.86 -12.58 11.58
N MET A 135 -12.04 -12.24 11.06
CA MET A 135 -12.78 -11.01 11.37
C MET A 135 -13.05 -10.77 12.87
N LYS A 136 -12.99 -11.82 13.72
CA LYS A 136 -13.16 -11.72 15.18
C LYS A 136 -12.00 -11.02 15.90
N GLU A 137 -10.80 -11.03 15.32
CA GLU A 137 -9.59 -10.45 15.94
C GLU A 137 -9.42 -8.97 15.58
N ARG A 138 -10.08 -8.47 14.52
CA ARG A 138 -10.01 -7.06 14.10
C ARG A 138 -10.90 -6.12 14.91
N SER A 139 -11.94 -6.62 15.56
CA SER A 139 -12.89 -5.82 16.35
C SER A 139 -12.45 -5.57 17.79
N GLU A 140 -11.31 -6.12 18.22
CA GLU A 140 -10.74 -5.89 19.56
C GLU A 140 -9.77 -4.69 19.60
N ILE A 141 -9.63 -3.97 18.46
CA ILE A 141 -8.75 -2.81 18.28
C ILE A 141 -9.56 -1.50 18.14
N GLU A 142 -10.90 -1.56 18.12
CA GLU A 142 -11.80 -0.38 18.19
C GLU A 142 -12.17 -0.03 19.64
#